data_AF-A0A534XLK8-F1
#
_entry.id   AF-A0A534XLK8-F1
#
_cell.length_a   1.000
_cell.length_b   1.000
_cell.length_c   1.000
_cell.angle_alpha   90.00
_cell.angle_beta   90.00
_cell.angle_gamma   90.00
#
_symmetry.space_group_name_H-M   'P 1'
#
loop_
_entity.id
_entity.type
_entity.pdbx_description
1 polymer ?
#
loop_
_entity_poly.entity_id
_entity_poly.type
_entity_poly.pdbx_seq_one_letter_code
_entity_poly.pdbx_strand_id
1 'polypeptide(L)'
;MASLLRFLRLEPRKEGGEAPAVDREAVDPAIERLRAERKERYASGMEIAEQAPEAQPFLRCAICEADNSRFAEKCMNCGAPLTTDEQRTYNEALWAARRAEQAAARPPPIDPKGNRALGEELARAVANREEERVSWMAGQRNSSAGMRILAALPPQLRTAAIVGGLAEIAGTGIAAYGTHDVGWRFVFIASVALIGAVFVPRRR
;
A
#
# COMPACT_ATOMS: atom_id res chain seq x y z
N MET A 1 8.21 8.11 24.74
CA MET A 1 7.93 8.28 23.29
C MET A 1 9.10 7.77 22.45
N ALA A 2 9.40 6.46 22.49
CA ALA A 2 10.61 5.88 21.87
C ALA A 2 10.31 4.71 20.89
N SER A 3 9.08 4.59 20.39
CA SER A 3 8.63 3.40 19.64
C SER A 3 8.46 3.60 18.12
N LEU A 4 8.62 4.81 17.59
CA LEU A 4 8.26 5.11 16.19
C LEU A 4 9.45 5.14 15.20
N LEU A 5 10.69 4.98 15.66
CA LEU A 5 11.88 5.08 14.80
C LEU A 5 12.37 3.74 14.21
N ARG A 6 11.72 2.61 14.52
CA ARG A 6 12.20 1.29 14.08
C ARG A 6 11.83 0.92 12.63
N PHE A 7 10.99 1.70 11.96
CA PHE A 7 10.44 1.37 10.64
C PHE A 7 11.07 2.14 9.45
N LEU A 8 12.13 2.94 9.68
CA LEU A 8 12.79 3.74 8.62
C LEU A 8 14.18 3.20 8.23
N ARG A 9 14.40 1.89 8.27
CA ARG A 9 15.48 1.24 7.50
C ARG A 9 14.89 0.68 6.22
N LEU A 10 14.79 1.52 5.21
CA LEU A 10 14.63 1.05 3.84
C LEU A 10 15.92 0.30 3.50
N GLU A 11 15.80 -1.00 3.22
CA GLU A 11 16.93 -1.79 2.69
C GLU A 11 17.44 -1.12 1.41
N PRO A 12 18.76 -0.98 1.22
CA PRO A 12 19.31 -0.43 -0.01
C PRO A 12 18.88 -1.30 -1.19
N ARG A 13 18.37 -0.65 -2.25
CA ARG A 13 18.02 -1.27 -3.53
C ARG A 13 19.24 -2.08 -4.01
N LYS A 14 19.10 -3.40 -4.07
CA LYS A 14 20.11 -4.30 -4.62
C LYS A 14 20.26 -3.94 -6.10
N GLU A 15 21.36 -3.27 -6.45
CA GLU A 15 21.68 -2.94 -7.83
C GLU A 15 21.98 -4.23 -8.59
N GLY A 16 21.25 -4.48 -9.68
CA GLY A 16 21.72 -5.23 -10.83
C GLY A 16 22.18 -6.69 -10.64
N GLY A 17 21.86 -7.35 -9.54
CA GLY A 17 22.00 -8.79 -9.42
C GLY A 17 20.75 -9.44 -9.98
N GLU A 18 20.87 -10.13 -11.12
CA GLU A 18 19.89 -11.10 -11.59
C GLU A 18 19.33 -11.85 -10.38
N ALA A 19 18.03 -11.71 -10.12
CA ALA A 19 17.39 -12.51 -9.09
C ALA A 19 17.80 -13.95 -9.42
N PRO A 20 18.46 -14.68 -8.50
CA PRO A 20 18.91 -16.03 -8.81
C PRO A 20 17.67 -16.74 -9.32
N ALA A 21 17.75 -17.25 -10.56
CA ALA A 21 16.71 -18.10 -11.09
C ALA A 21 16.50 -19.17 -10.02
N VAL A 22 15.39 -19.07 -9.30
CA VAL A 22 15.03 -20.11 -8.34
C VAL A 22 14.63 -21.27 -9.21
N ASP A 23 15.62 -22.09 -9.58
CA ASP A 23 15.38 -23.39 -10.15
C ASP A 23 14.46 -24.10 -9.17
N ARG A 24 13.20 -24.25 -9.56
CA ARG A 24 12.17 -24.90 -8.74
C ARG A 24 12.52 -26.37 -8.46
N GLU A 25 13.55 -26.89 -9.14
CA GLU A 25 14.07 -28.26 -9.05
C GLU A 25 15.22 -28.46 -8.07
N ALA A 26 15.83 -27.41 -7.52
CA ALA A 26 16.91 -27.54 -6.53
C ALA A 26 16.46 -27.05 -5.15
N VAL A 27 15.46 -27.71 -4.56
CA VAL A 27 15.19 -27.51 -3.13
C VAL A 27 16.38 -28.06 -2.35
N ASP A 28 17.06 -27.19 -1.59
CA ASP A 28 18.18 -27.56 -0.74
C ASP A 28 17.77 -28.76 0.16
N PRO A 29 18.53 -29.87 0.16
CA PRO A 29 18.23 -31.04 0.99
C PRO A 29 18.19 -30.73 2.50
N ALA A 30 18.78 -29.62 2.96
CA ALA A 30 18.59 -29.12 4.33
C ALA A 30 17.16 -28.59 4.57
N ILE A 31 16.57 -27.92 3.57
CA ILE A 31 15.19 -27.41 3.65
C ILE A 31 14.18 -28.57 3.62
N GLU A 32 14.41 -29.60 2.79
CA GLU A 32 13.56 -30.80 2.81
C GLU A 32 13.62 -31.54 4.15
N ARG A 33 14.80 -31.65 4.75
CA ARG A 33 14.94 -32.22 6.11
C ARG A 33 14.18 -31.42 7.16
N LEU A 34 14.27 -30.09 7.13
CA LEU A 34 13.52 -29.24 8.05
C LEU A 34 12.00 -29.34 7.84
N ARG A 35 11.54 -29.51 6.59
CA ARG A 35 10.12 -29.76 6.28
C ARG A 35 9.66 -31.10 6.84
N ALA A 36 10.46 -32.15 6.68
CA ALA A 36 10.16 -33.48 7.20
C ALA A 36 10.09 -33.48 8.74
N GLU A 37 11.10 -32.93 9.43
CA GLU A 37 11.11 -32.81 10.90
C GLU A 37 9.93 -31.99 11.41
N ARG A 38 9.56 -30.91 10.72
CA ARG A 38 8.39 -30.10 11.08
C ARG A 38 7.10 -30.86 10.88
N LYS A 39 6.97 -31.62 9.78
CA LYS A 39 5.81 -32.45 9.49
C LYS A 39 5.64 -33.54 10.55
N GLU A 40 6.73 -34.18 10.99
CA GLU A 40 6.69 -35.18 12.07
C GLU A 40 6.38 -34.54 13.43
N ARG A 41 7.06 -33.43 13.78
CA ARG A 41 6.90 -32.75 15.08
C ARG A 41 5.51 -32.14 15.27
N TYR A 42 4.88 -31.69 14.19
CA TYR A 42 3.55 -31.05 14.21
C TYR A 42 2.48 -31.87 13.49
N ALA A 43 2.71 -33.16 13.22
CA ALA A 43 1.64 -34.07 12.84
C ALA A 43 0.67 -34.13 14.01
N SER A 44 -0.42 -33.37 13.94
CA SER A 44 -1.35 -33.16 15.05
C SER A 44 -2.14 -34.41 15.45
N GLY A 45 -1.83 -35.59 14.89
CA GLY A 45 -2.56 -36.85 15.11
C GLY A 45 -4.03 -36.82 14.67
N MET A 46 -4.54 -35.65 14.30
CA MET A 46 -5.88 -35.44 13.78
C MET A 46 -5.87 -35.76 12.30
N GLU A 47 -6.58 -36.83 11.95
CA GLU A 47 -6.89 -37.18 10.58
C GLU A 47 -7.76 -36.06 9.99
N ILE A 48 -7.16 -35.24 9.13
CA ILE A 48 -7.93 -34.31 8.30
C ILE A 48 -8.61 -35.20 7.28
N ALA A 49 -9.93 -35.40 7.43
CA ALA A 49 -10.70 -36.15 6.45
C ALA A 49 -10.45 -35.53 5.07
N GLU A 50 -9.77 -36.28 4.20
CA GLU A 50 -9.54 -35.86 2.83
C GLU A 50 -10.90 -35.61 2.19
N GLN A 51 -11.16 -34.35 1.85
CA GLN A 51 -12.40 -33.97 1.19
C GLN A 51 -12.39 -34.61 -0.19
N ALA A 52 -13.31 -35.56 -0.43
CA ALA A 52 -13.67 -35.90 -1.78
C ALA A 52 -14.05 -34.59 -2.51
N PRO A 53 -13.56 -34.34 -3.74
CA PRO A 53 -13.91 -33.13 -4.50
C PRO A 53 -15.42 -32.91 -4.63
N GLU A 54 -16.17 -34.00 -4.54
CA GLU A 54 -17.63 -34.08 -4.67
C GLU A 54 -18.39 -33.75 -3.37
N ALA A 55 -17.69 -33.69 -2.22
CA ALA A 55 -18.31 -33.53 -0.91
C ALA A 55 -18.84 -32.11 -0.70
N GLN A 56 -20.09 -32.01 -0.25
CA GLN A 56 -20.73 -30.72 0.04
C GLN A 56 -20.01 -30.02 1.21
N PRO A 57 -19.61 -28.76 1.08
CA PRO A 57 -18.85 -28.07 2.12
C PRO A 57 -19.71 -27.72 3.35
N PHE A 58 -21.01 -27.46 3.16
CA PHE A 58 -21.95 -27.13 4.22
C PHE A 58 -23.39 -27.51 3.83
N LEU A 59 -24.29 -27.61 4.82
CA LEU A 59 -25.71 -27.86 4.63
C LEU A 59 -26.48 -26.54 4.71
N ARG A 60 -27.39 -26.29 3.76
CA ARG A 60 -28.31 -25.15 3.82
C ARG A 60 -29.69 -25.63 4.22
N CYS A 61 -30.29 -25.01 5.24
CA CYS A 61 -31.61 -25.41 5.74
C CYS A 61 -32.70 -25.11 4.71
N ALA A 62 -33.57 -26.07 4.41
CA ALA A 62 -34.66 -25.88 3.44
C ALA A 62 -35.78 -24.95 3.96
N ILE A 63 -35.86 -24.73 5.28
CA ILE A 63 -36.89 -23.90 5.91
C ILE A 63 -36.48 -22.43 6.01
N CYS A 64 -35.28 -22.16 6.52
CA CYS A 64 -34.82 -20.79 6.79
C CYS A 64 -33.59 -20.36 5.98
N GLU A 65 -33.10 -21.24 5.10
CA GLU A 65 -31.95 -20.98 4.22
C GLU A 65 -30.63 -20.63 4.92
N ALA A 66 -30.54 -20.83 6.24
CA ALA A 66 -29.29 -20.65 6.96
C ALA A 66 -28.29 -21.75 6.60
N ASP A 67 -27.03 -21.37 6.44
CA ASP A 67 -25.93 -22.30 6.23
C ASP A 67 -25.47 -22.88 7.58
N ASN A 68 -25.25 -24.19 7.63
CA ASN A 68 -24.89 -24.95 8.82
C ASN A 68 -23.70 -25.86 8.51
N SER A 69 -22.96 -26.27 9.54
CA SER A 69 -21.86 -27.22 9.36
C SER A 69 -22.38 -28.52 8.73
N ARG A 70 -21.52 -29.20 7.96
CA ARG A 70 -21.88 -30.47 7.29
C ARG A 70 -22.36 -31.55 8.27
N PHE A 71 -21.90 -31.51 9.50
CA PHE A 71 -22.22 -32.49 10.55
C PHE A 71 -23.33 -32.02 11.50
N ALA A 72 -23.98 -30.89 11.22
CA ALA A 72 -25.06 -30.39 12.06
C ALA A 72 -26.31 -31.26 11.94
N GLU A 73 -26.84 -31.73 13.06
CA GLU A 73 -28.10 -32.49 13.09
C GLU A 73 -29.34 -31.58 13.04
N LYS A 74 -29.21 -30.33 13.52
CA LYS A 74 -30.29 -29.33 13.58
C LYS A 74 -29.79 -27.99 13.09
N CYS A 75 -30.70 -27.21 12.51
CA CYS A 75 -30.42 -25.85 12.10
C CYS A 75 -30.16 -24.96 13.31
N MET A 76 -29.02 -24.26 13.33
CA MET A 76 -28.68 -23.32 14.41
C MET A 76 -29.61 -22.11 14.47
N ASN A 77 -30.32 -21.80 13.37
CA ASN A 77 -31.21 -20.65 13.29
C ASN A 77 -32.66 -20.99 13.66
N CYS A 78 -33.26 -22.01 13.03
CA CYS A 78 -34.68 -22.35 13.23
C CYS A 78 -34.93 -23.67 13.96
N GLY A 79 -33.89 -24.42 14.33
CA GLY A 79 -34.01 -25.69 15.06
C GLY A 79 -34.50 -26.88 14.23
N ALA A 80 -34.80 -26.70 12.94
CA ALA A 80 -35.28 -27.75 12.06
C ALA A 80 -34.26 -28.92 11.92
N PRO A 81 -34.73 -30.17 11.81
CA PRO A 81 -33.84 -31.32 11.62
C PRO A 81 -33.16 -31.24 10.25
N LEU A 82 -31.83 -31.38 10.22
CA LEU A 82 -31.03 -31.31 9.00
C LEU A 82 -30.71 -32.67 8.40
N THR A 83 -31.03 -33.75 9.10
CA THR A 83 -30.73 -35.14 8.71
C THR A 83 -31.85 -35.80 7.92
N THR A 84 -32.96 -35.10 7.66
CA THR A 84 -34.13 -35.67 6.95
C THR A 84 -33.85 -35.93 5.46
N ASP A 85 -34.56 -36.88 4.88
CA ASP A 85 -34.41 -37.27 3.46
C ASP A 85 -34.73 -36.11 2.51
N GLU A 86 -35.75 -35.33 2.85
CA GLU A 86 -36.13 -34.10 2.14
C GLU A 86 -35.00 -33.06 2.15
N GLN A 87 -34.36 -32.87 3.31
CA GLN A 87 -33.24 -31.93 3.46
C GLN A 87 -31.99 -32.38 2.68
N ARG A 88 -31.74 -33.69 2.59
CA ARG A 88 -30.65 -34.25 1.78
C ARG A 88 -30.91 -34.00 0.30
N THR A 89 -32.12 -34.28 -0.17
CA THR A 89 -32.53 -34.06 -1.57
C THR A 89 -32.43 -32.59 -1.96
N TYR A 90 -32.86 -31.68 -1.08
CA TYR A 90 -32.71 -30.23 -1.28
C TYR A 90 -31.25 -29.81 -1.45
N ASN A 91 -30.36 -30.27 -0.58
CA ASN A 91 -28.94 -29.91 -0.66
C ASN A 91 -28.26 -30.54 -1.88
N GLU A 92 -28.59 -31.78 -2.23
CA GLU A 92 -28.08 -32.42 -3.45
C GLU A 92 -28.43 -31.62 -4.70
N ALA A 93 -29.69 -31.18 -4.83
CA ALA A 93 -30.13 -30.34 -5.94
C ALA A 93 -29.43 -28.97 -5.94
N LEU A 94 -29.33 -28.31 -4.79
CA LEU A 94 -28.65 -27.01 -4.62
C LEU A 94 -27.19 -27.09 -5.07
N TRP A 95 -26.47 -28.11 -4.62
CA TRP A 95 -25.06 -28.27 -4.92
C TRP A 95 -24.81 -28.79 -6.34
N ALA A 96 -25.72 -29.59 -6.91
CA ALA A 96 -25.69 -29.95 -8.32
C ALA A 96 -25.83 -28.70 -9.22
N ALA A 97 -26.77 -27.80 -8.91
CA ALA A 97 -26.94 -26.55 -9.63
C ALA A 97 -25.69 -25.66 -9.56
N ARG A 98 -25.11 -25.46 -8.35
CA ARG A 98 -23.88 -24.68 -8.18
C ARG A 98 -22.68 -25.28 -8.91
N ARG A 99 -22.55 -26.61 -8.95
CA ARG A 99 -21.49 -27.26 -9.73
C ARG A 99 -21.68 -27.05 -11.23
N ALA A 100 -22.91 -27.12 -11.72
CA ALA A 100 -23.21 -26.83 -13.12
C ALA A 100 -22.89 -25.37 -13.47
N GLU A 101 -23.24 -24.41 -12.61
CA GLU A 101 -22.87 -23.00 -12.77
C GLU A 101 -21.36 -22.79 -12.77
N GLN A 102 -20.61 -23.41 -11.85
CA GLN A 102 -19.15 -23.31 -11.80
C GLN A 102 -18.48 -23.94 -13.02
N ALA A 103 -19.00 -25.07 -13.51
CA ALA A 103 -18.51 -25.72 -14.72
C ALA A 103 -18.77 -24.87 -15.98
N ALA A 104 -19.94 -24.21 -16.04
CA ALA A 104 -20.29 -23.28 -17.12
C ALA A 104 -19.47 -21.98 -17.05
N ALA A 105 -19.22 -21.48 -15.84
CA ALA A 105 -18.43 -20.28 -15.58
C ALA A 105 -16.92 -20.57 -15.51
N ARG A 106 -16.43 -21.63 -16.19
CA ARG A 106 -15.01 -21.99 -16.20
C ARG A 106 -14.19 -20.73 -16.47
N PRO A 107 -13.43 -20.22 -15.48
CA PRO A 107 -12.64 -19.03 -15.68
C PRO A 107 -11.71 -19.30 -16.86
N PRO A 108 -11.50 -18.32 -17.76
CA PRO A 108 -10.58 -18.50 -18.86
C PRO A 108 -9.24 -19.00 -18.29
N PRO A 109 -8.58 -19.95 -18.96
CA PRO A 109 -7.30 -20.44 -18.48
C PRO A 109 -6.41 -19.24 -18.18
N ILE A 110 -5.91 -19.20 -16.94
CA ILE A 110 -5.07 -18.14 -16.42
C ILE A 110 -3.88 -18.02 -17.38
N ASP A 111 -3.86 -17.00 -18.24
CA ASP A 111 -2.74 -16.77 -19.15
C ASP A 111 -1.60 -16.15 -18.34
N PRO A 112 -0.52 -16.90 -18.04
CA PRO A 112 0.59 -16.38 -17.26
C PRO A 112 1.27 -15.19 -17.95
N LYS A 113 1.18 -15.06 -19.28
CA LYS A 113 1.74 -13.92 -20.02
C LYS A 113 0.83 -12.70 -19.91
N GLY A 114 -0.48 -12.86 -20.12
CA GLY A 114 -1.47 -11.81 -19.91
C GLY A 114 -1.47 -11.25 -18.48
N ASN A 115 -1.30 -12.11 -17.47
CA ASN A 115 -1.21 -11.69 -16.07
C ASN A 115 0.08 -10.93 -15.74
N ARG A 116 1.21 -11.31 -16.36
CA ARG A 116 2.45 -10.54 -16.23
C ARG A 116 2.28 -9.15 -16.83
N ALA A 117 1.72 -9.05 -18.03
CA ALA A 117 1.49 -7.77 -18.69
C ALA A 117 0.54 -6.86 -17.87
N LEU A 118 -0.56 -7.43 -17.35
CA LEU A 118 -1.49 -6.72 -16.46
C LEU A 118 -0.80 -6.26 -15.16
N GLY A 119 0.05 -7.12 -14.58
CA GLY A 119 0.82 -6.79 -13.38
C GLY A 119 1.82 -5.65 -13.62
N GLU A 120 2.50 -5.65 -14.76
CA GLU A 120 3.43 -4.58 -15.17
C GLU A 120 2.71 -3.25 -15.45
N GLU A 121 1.51 -3.29 -16.02
CA GLU A 121 0.69 -2.11 -16.23
C GLU A 121 0.19 -1.51 -14.90
N LEU A 122 -0.31 -2.36 -14.00
CA LEU A 122 -0.69 -1.95 -12.65
C LEU A 122 0.50 -1.39 -11.86
N ALA A 123 1.67 -2.02 -11.95
CA ALA A 123 2.88 -1.54 -11.31
C ALA A 123 3.29 -0.15 -11.85
N ARG A 124 3.20 0.07 -13.17
CA ARG A 124 3.45 1.39 -13.78
C ARG A 124 2.43 2.43 -13.33
N ALA A 125 1.14 2.08 -13.28
CA ALA A 125 0.10 3.00 -12.83
C ALA A 125 0.28 3.41 -11.36
N VAL A 126 0.66 2.46 -10.49
CA VAL A 126 0.97 2.74 -9.09
C VAL A 126 2.23 3.58 -8.96
N ALA A 127 3.29 3.26 -9.71
CA ALA A 127 4.53 4.04 -9.71
C ALA A 127 4.28 5.51 -10.10
N ASN A 128 3.53 5.76 -11.17
CA ASN A 128 3.19 7.12 -11.62
C ASN A 128 2.37 7.87 -10.56
N ARG A 129 1.37 7.23 -9.97
CA ARG A 129 0.55 7.84 -8.90
C ARG A 129 1.39 8.16 -7.66
N GLU A 130 2.31 7.28 -7.30
CA GLU A 130 3.22 7.50 -6.18
C GLU A 130 4.23 8.59 -6.47
N GLU A 131 4.73 8.69 -7.71
CA GLU A 131 5.59 9.78 -8.16
C GLU A 131 4.86 11.13 -8.12
N GLU A 132 3.59 11.19 -8.53
CA GLU A 132 2.76 12.41 -8.39
C GLU A 132 2.58 12.80 -6.91
N ARG A 133 2.26 11.84 -6.05
CA ARG A 133 2.11 12.05 -4.61
C ARG A 133 3.42 12.51 -3.96
N VAL A 134 4.53 11.90 -4.35
CA VAL A 134 5.86 12.20 -3.81
C VAL A 134 6.39 13.49 -4.41
N SER A 135 6.11 13.85 -5.67
CA SER A 135 6.59 15.08 -6.31
C SER A 135 6.05 16.34 -5.63
N TRP A 136 4.79 16.33 -5.19
CA TRP A 136 4.23 17.37 -4.32
C TRP A 136 5.08 17.53 -3.05
N MET A 137 5.53 16.43 -2.44
CA MET A 137 6.39 16.44 -1.24
C MET A 137 7.88 16.68 -1.56
N ALA A 138 8.36 16.33 -2.75
CA ALA A 138 9.74 16.50 -3.20
C ALA A 138 10.02 17.98 -3.50
N GLY A 139 8.99 18.74 -3.90
CA GLY A 139 9.01 20.19 -3.89
C GLY A 139 9.41 20.77 -2.53
N GLN A 140 9.09 20.10 -1.40
CA GLN A 140 9.58 20.49 -0.07
C GLN A 140 11.01 20.02 0.23
N ARG A 141 11.51 18.90 -0.34
CA ARG A 141 12.88 18.42 -0.08
C ARG A 141 13.94 19.26 -0.81
N ASN A 142 13.62 19.73 -2.02
CA ASN A 142 14.48 20.65 -2.79
C ASN A 142 14.11 22.13 -2.62
N SER A 143 13.15 22.44 -1.72
CA SER A 143 12.81 23.82 -1.39
C SER A 143 13.97 24.52 -0.68
N SER A 144 14.22 25.76 -1.07
CA SER A 144 15.12 26.67 -0.36
C SER A 144 14.64 26.90 1.08
N ALA A 145 15.54 27.32 1.97
CA ALA A 145 15.21 27.53 3.38
C ALA A 145 14.01 28.49 3.55
N GLY A 146 13.91 29.51 2.71
CA GLY A 146 12.81 30.48 2.70
C GLY A 146 11.46 29.87 2.38
N MET A 147 11.41 28.96 1.40
CA MET A 147 10.18 28.24 1.06
C MET A 147 9.74 27.29 2.19
N ARG A 148 10.68 26.73 2.97
CA ARG A 148 10.36 25.94 4.16
C ARG A 148 9.78 26.78 5.29
N ILE A 149 10.37 27.97 5.52
CA ILE A 149 9.88 28.92 6.53
C ILE A 149 8.47 29.41 6.16
N LEU A 150 8.22 29.78 4.91
CA LEU A 150 6.89 30.17 4.44
C LEU A 150 5.87 29.02 4.55
N ALA A 151 6.28 27.79 4.26
CA ALA A 151 5.39 26.63 4.39
C ALA A 151 5.03 26.33 5.86
N ALA A 152 5.94 26.58 6.81
CA ALA A 152 5.71 26.39 8.24
C ALA A 152 4.77 27.46 8.84
N LEU A 153 4.63 28.62 8.19
CA LEU A 153 3.72 29.66 8.63
C LEU A 153 2.25 29.29 8.34
N PRO A 154 1.32 29.65 9.25
CA PRO A 154 -0.12 29.60 8.99
C PRO A 154 -0.49 30.39 7.72
N PRO A 155 -1.49 29.94 6.93
CA PRO A 155 -1.81 30.55 5.63
C PRO A 155 -2.10 32.05 5.72
N GLN A 156 -2.74 32.52 6.80
CA GLN A 156 -3.01 33.93 7.06
C GLN A 156 -1.76 34.79 7.31
N LEU A 157 -0.64 34.21 7.75
CA LEU A 157 0.61 34.92 8.00
C LEU A 157 1.56 34.91 6.80
N ARG A 158 1.32 34.04 5.81
CA ARG A 158 2.19 33.93 4.62
C ARG A 158 2.14 35.20 3.77
N THR A 159 0.94 35.73 3.55
CA THR A 159 0.74 36.99 2.82
C THR A 159 1.41 38.16 3.53
N ALA A 160 1.28 38.24 4.86
CA ALA A 160 1.95 39.26 5.67
C ALA A 160 3.47 39.16 5.58
N ALA A 161 4.04 37.95 5.63
CA ALA A 161 5.49 37.75 5.51
C ALA A 161 6.03 38.14 4.12
N ILE A 162 5.30 37.82 3.05
CA ILE A 162 5.67 38.20 1.67
C ILE A 162 5.60 39.72 1.49
N VAL A 163 4.50 40.35 1.91
CA VAL A 163 4.32 41.80 1.80
C VAL A 163 5.36 42.54 2.64
N GLY A 164 5.64 42.07 3.86
CA GLY A 164 6.68 42.66 4.72
C GLY A 164 8.07 42.59 4.09
N GLY A 165 8.45 41.45 3.50
CA GLY A 165 9.73 41.31 2.79
C GLY A 165 9.84 42.24 1.57
N LEU A 166 8.77 42.39 0.80
CA LEU A 166 8.74 43.33 -0.34
C LEU A 166 8.79 44.79 0.12
N ALA A 167 8.07 45.13 1.19
CA ALA A 167 8.08 46.48 1.76
C ALA A 167 9.48 46.87 2.28
N GLU A 168 10.21 45.93 2.90
CA GLU A 168 11.58 46.14 3.35
C GLU A 168 12.53 46.43 2.19
N ILE A 169 12.47 45.63 1.11
CA ILE A 169 13.28 45.85 -0.10
C ILE A 169 12.92 47.18 -0.76
N ALA A 170 11.64 47.51 -0.87
CA ALA A 170 11.18 48.77 -1.46
C ALA A 170 11.61 49.98 -0.61
N GLY A 171 11.45 49.92 0.71
CA GLY A 171 11.83 51.00 1.62
C GLY A 171 13.34 51.27 1.64
N THR A 172 14.14 50.21 1.77
CA THR A 172 15.61 50.33 1.70
C THR A 172 16.09 50.78 0.32
N GLY A 173 15.42 50.36 -0.76
CA GLY A 173 15.69 50.83 -2.11
C GLY A 173 15.40 52.33 -2.28
N ILE A 174 14.22 52.79 -1.86
CA ILE A 174 13.84 54.21 -1.90
C ILE A 174 14.86 55.06 -1.11
N ALA A 175 15.26 54.61 0.08
CA ALA A 175 16.28 55.30 0.88
C ALA A 175 17.65 55.35 0.19
N ALA A 176 18.09 54.23 -0.43
CA ALA A 176 19.37 54.12 -1.12
C ALA A 176 19.47 55.00 -2.38
N TYR A 177 18.37 55.19 -3.11
CA TYR A 177 18.33 56.02 -4.31
C TYR A 177 17.91 57.47 -4.05
N GLY A 178 17.17 57.74 -2.96
CA GLY A 178 16.68 59.08 -2.62
C GLY A 178 17.65 59.93 -1.81
N THR A 179 18.52 59.34 -0.99
CA THR A 179 19.43 60.10 -0.09
C THR A 179 20.84 60.30 -0.65
N HIS A 180 21.20 59.61 -1.74
CA HIS A 180 22.58 59.52 -2.28
C HIS A 180 23.65 59.07 -1.26
N ASP A 181 23.26 58.65 -0.05
CA ASP A 181 24.15 58.15 0.97
C ASP A 181 24.62 56.73 0.61
N VAL A 182 25.93 56.55 0.67
CA VAL A 182 26.60 55.27 0.41
C VAL A 182 26.18 54.21 1.44
N GLY A 183 25.90 54.61 2.69
CA GLY A 183 25.47 53.70 3.75
C GLY A 183 24.16 52.97 3.40
N TRP A 184 23.16 53.71 2.90
CA TRP A 184 21.87 53.13 2.53
C TRP A 184 21.96 52.16 1.34
N ARG A 185 22.90 52.37 0.43
CA ARG A 185 23.17 51.43 -0.68
C ARG A 185 23.71 50.11 -0.19
N PHE A 186 24.60 50.12 0.81
CA PHE A 186 25.09 48.89 1.44
C PHE A 186 23.98 48.16 2.19
N VAL A 187 23.11 48.88 2.90
CA VAL A 187 21.94 48.29 3.57
C VAL A 187 21.01 47.62 2.56
N PHE A 188 20.69 48.29 1.45
CA PHE A 188 19.86 47.72 0.39
C PHE A 188 20.47 46.44 -0.21
N ILE A 189 21.76 46.47 -0.58
CA ILE A 189 22.46 45.29 -1.13
C ILE A 189 22.50 44.15 -0.11
N ALA A 190 22.77 44.44 1.16
CA ALA A 190 22.79 43.45 2.23
C ALA A 190 21.40 42.82 2.45
N SER A 191 20.33 43.61 2.45
CA SER A 191 18.95 43.13 2.58
C SER A 191 18.56 42.22 1.43
N VAL A 192 18.85 42.62 0.18
CA VAL A 192 18.58 41.80 -1.01
C VAL A 192 19.40 40.50 -0.98
N ALA A 193 20.69 40.56 -0.61
CA ALA A 193 21.55 39.40 -0.53
C ALA A 193 21.11 38.41 0.57
N LEU A 194 20.70 38.92 1.74
CA LEU A 194 20.21 38.11 2.86
C LEU A 194 18.93 37.36 2.48
N ILE A 195 17.95 38.08 1.91
CA ILE A 195 16.68 37.49 1.46
C ILE A 195 16.97 36.48 0.34
N GLY A 196 17.76 36.86 -0.67
CA GLY A 196 18.15 35.98 -1.77
C GLY A 196 18.82 34.68 -1.29
N ALA A 197 19.77 34.77 -0.35
CA ALA A 197 20.49 33.61 0.18
C ALA A 197 19.58 32.57 0.87
N VAL A 198 18.46 33.02 1.43
CA VAL A 198 17.47 32.15 2.08
C VAL A 198 16.55 31.48 1.03
N PHE A 199 16.32 32.12 -0.12
CA PHE A 199 15.47 31.60 -1.19
C PHE A 199 16.22 30.85 -2.31
N VAL A 200 17.55 30.88 -2.33
CA VAL A 200 18.37 30.06 -3.24
C VAL A 200 18.43 28.61 -2.74
N PRO A 201 18.08 27.61 -3.58
CA PRO A 201 18.23 26.20 -3.21
C PRO A 201 19.71 25.86 -3.10
N ARG A 202 20.17 25.47 -1.90
CA ARG A 202 21.52 24.93 -1.72
C ARG A 202 21.58 23.54 -2.35
N ARG A 203 22.23 23.42 -3.51
CA ARG A 203 22.64 22.10 -4.04
C ARG A 203 23.57 21.47 -3.02
N ARG A 204 23.14 20.37 -2.42
CA ARG A 204 24.02 19.43 -1.70
C ARG A 204 24.40 18.32 -2.66
#